data_AF-T1CJE0-F1
#
_entry.id   AF-T1CJE0-F1
#
_cell.length_a   1.000
_cell.length_b   1.000
_cell.length_c   1.000
_cell.angle_alpha   90.00
_cell.angle_beta   90.00
_cell.angle_gamma   90.00
#
_symmetry.space_group_name_H-M   'P 1'
#
loop_
_entity.id
_entity.type
_entity.pdbx_description
1 polymer ?
#
loop_
_entity_poly.entity_id
_entity_poly.type
_entity_poly.pdbx_seq_one_letter_code
_entity_poly.pdbx_strand_id
1 'polypeptide(L)'
;ERHAQLEAERAQGADPEDPDEYRRDAIFWVPPEARWPHLKAQAKQPGIGRLVDDAMAGIERDNPALKGVLPKDYARPALDKARLGQLIDLISNIRVGDAASRAKDVLGRVYEYFLSQFAGAEGKKGGEFYTPRCVVKLLVEMIEPWHGRVYDPCCGSSGMFVQSVEFIRAHANGNGNGGKAKADISIYGQESNYTTWRLAQMNLAIRGIDGQIAQGDSFHNDRFPDLKADFILANPPFNISDWGGERLRDDPRWRYGTLPPATPTSAGCSTWSTTSRPAAWRASCWPTAAWAPTSPARARSARPWSRPIWSTA
;
A
#
# COMPACT_ATOMS: atom_id res chain seq x y z
N GLU A 1 -10.07 -10.82 18.49
CA GLU A 1 -10.74 -12.04 18.00
C GLU A 1 -9.88 -13.27 18.25
N ARG A 2 -8.73 -13.42 17.58
CA ARG A 2 -7.82 -14.57 17.81
C ARG A 2 -7.45 -14.77 19.28
N HIS A 3 -7.10 -13.70 20.00
CA HIS A 3 -6.84 -13.76 21.46
C HIS A 3 -8.01 -14.37 22.25
N ALA A 4 -9.25 -13.95 21.98
CA ALA A 4 -10.43 -14.49 22.65
C ALA A 4 -10.72 -15.95 22.27
N GLN A 5 -10.39 -16.37 21.04
CA GLN A 5 -10.48 -17.78 20.62
C GLN A 5 -9.44 -18.63 21.37
N LEU A 6 -8.19 -18.17 21.43
CA LEU A 6 -7.12 -18.85 22.17
C LEU A 6 -7.42 -18.93 23.67
N GLU A 7 -8.02 -17.90 24.27
CA GLU A 7 -8.49 -17.95 25.66
C GLU A 7 -9.57 -19.03 25.87
N ALA A 8 -10.50 -19.19 24.92
CA ALA A 8 -11.52 -20.24 24.98
C ALA A 8 -10.92 -21.65 24.77
N GLU A 9 -9.86 -21.75 23.98
CA GLU A 9 -9.14 -23.00 23.67
C GLU A 9 -8.03 -23.31 24.69
N ARG A 10 -7.84 -22.50 25.73
CA ARG A 10 -6.78 -22.66 26.73
C ARG A 10 -6.82 -24.00 27.44
N ALA A 11 -8.01 -24.54 27.67
CA ALA A 11 -8.20 -25.89 28.25
C ALA A 11 -7.71 -27.02 27.33
N GLN A 12 -7.50 -26.74 26.04
CA GLN A 12 -7.01 -27.66 25.01
C GLN A 12 -5.50 -27.48 24.74
N GLY A 13 -4.83 -26.62 25.53
CA GLY A 13 -3.38 -26.38 25.43
C GLY A 13 -2.97 -25.15 24.63
N ALA A 14 -3.92 -24.34 24.15
CA ALA A 14 -3.61 -23.07 23.49
C ALA A 14 -3.03 -22.05 24.49
N ASP A 15 -2.03 -21.28 24.06
CA ASP A 15 -1.50 -20.15 24.84
C ASP A 15 -1.85 -18.82 24.15
N PRO A 16 -2.82 -18.05 24.69
CA PRO A 16 -3.19 -16.74 24.14
C PRO A 16 -2.06 -15.71 24.25
N GLU A 17 -1.04 -15.98 25.06
CA GLU A 17 0.11 -15.11 25.27
C GLU A 17 1.37 -15.55 24.49
N ASP A 18 1.27 -16.60 23.66
CA ASP A 18 2.32 -17.02 22.73
C ASP A 18 2.19 -16.30 21.38
N PRO A 19 3.17 -15.47 20.96
CA PRO A 19 3.18 -14.83 19.65
C PRO A 19 3.07 -15.80 18.46
N ASP A 20 3.55 -17.05 18.60
CA ASP A 20 3.54 -18.03 17.50
C ASP A 20 2.13 -18.50 17.12
N GLU A 21 1.18 -18.46 18.07
CA GLU A 21 -0.25 -18.78 17.82
C GLU A 21 -0.95 -17.77 16.90
N TYR A 22 -0.35 -16.58 16.72
CA TYR A 22 -0.86 -15.51 15.86
C TYR A 22 -0.15 -15.49 14.50
N ARG A 23 1.16 -15.73 14.50
CA ARG A 23 1.99 -15.72 13.28
C ARG A 23 1.52 -16.75 12.26
N ARG A 24 1.02 -17.91 12.72
CA ARG A 24 0.44 -18.96 11.87
C ARG A 24 -0.69 -18.46 10.97
N ASP A 25 -1.49 -17.51 11.45
CA ASP A 25 -2.63 -16.93 10.74
C ASP A 25 -2.30 -15.57 10.10
N ALA A 26 -1.02 -15.22 9.99
CA ALA A 26 -0.55 -13.90 9.55
C ALA A 26 -1.16 -12.74 10.37
N ILE A 27 -1.36 -12.96 11.66
CA ILE A 27 -1.84 -11.94 12.60
C ILE A 27 -0.64 -11.38 13.36
N PHE A 28 -0.50 -10.05 13.37
CA PHE A 28 0.51 -9.39 14.19
C PHE A 28 0.25 -9.61 15.68
N TRP A 29 1.30 -9.91 16.41
CA TRP A 29 1.26 -10.00 17.86
C TRP A 29 1.12 -8.61 18.47
N VAL A 30 0.21 -8.44 19.43
CA VAL A 30 0.03 -7.18 20.16
C VAL A 30 0.32 -7.43 21.63
N PRO A 31 1.46 -6.92 22.16
CA PRO A 31 1.84 -7.17 23.55
C PRO A 31 0.83 -6.52 24.50
N PRO A 32 0.67 -7.03 25.74
CA PRO A 32 -0.37 -6.59 26.68
C PRO A 32 -0.44 -5.07 26.88
N GLU A 33 0.71 -4.40 26.97
CA GLU A 33 0.84 -2.95 27.11
C GLU A 33 0.31 -2.16 25.90
N ALA A 34 0.29 -2.77 24.72
CA ALA A 34 -0.17 -2.14 23.48
C ALA A 34 -1.63 -2.46 23.14
N ARG A 35 -2.32 -3.29 23.93
CA ARG A 35 -3.71 -3.69 23.66
C ARG A 35 -4.66 -2.51 23.89
N TRP A 36 -5.60 -2.31 22.96
CA TRP A 36 -6.54 -1.18 23.00
C TRP A 36 -7.27 -0.99 24.35
N PRO A 37 -7.76 -2.05 25.05
CA PRO A 37 -8.37 -1.88 26.37
C PRO A 37 -7.45 -1.23 27.42
N HIS A 38 -6.14 -1.53 27.37
CA HIS A 38 -5.14 -0.95 28.27
C HIS A 38 -5.02 0.57 28.02
N LEU A 39 -4.83 0.96 26.76
CA LEU A 39 -4.73 2.37 26.36
C LEU A 39 -6.02 3.14 26.66
N LYS A 40 -7.18 2.54 26.40
CA LYS A 40 -8.49 3.15 26.69
C LYS A 40 -8.67 3.44 28.17
N ALA A 41 -8.29 2.50 29.05
CA ALA A 41 -8.39 2.69 30.50
C ALA A 41 -7.53 3.87 31.00
N GLN A 42 -6.49 4.23 30.25
CA GLN A 42 -5.55 5.31 30.57
C GLN A 42 -5.77 6.58 29.74
N ALA A 43 -6.80 6.62 28.88
CA ALA A 43 -7.00 7.70 27.90
C ALA A 43 -7.07 9.11 28.52
N LYS A 44 -7.57 9.22 29.75
CA LYS A 44 -7.72 10.49 30.48
C LYS A 44 -6.44 10.94 31.20
N GLN A 45 -5.38 10.13 31.20
CA GLN A 45 -4.13 10.43 31.90
C GLN A 45 -3.27 11.41 31.09
N PRO A 46 -2.58 12.37 31.73
CA PRO A 46 -1.66 13.29 31.04
C PRO A 46 -0.47 12.61 30.34
N GLY A 47 -0.20 11.35 30.69
CA GLY A 47 0.87 10.52 30.10
C GLY A 47 0.44 9.70 28.89
N ILE A 48 -0.80 9.80 28.41
CA ILE A 48 -1.35 8.94 27.35
C ILE A 48 -0.51 8.95 26.07
N GLY A 49 0.06 10.10 25.67
CA GLY A 49 0.92 10.16 24.49
C GLY A 49 2.14 9.24 24.57
N ARG A 50 2.79 9.17 25.74
CA ARG A 50 3.93 8.28 25.97
C ARG A 50 3.50 6.82 25.95
N LEU A 51 2.33 6.50 26.52
CA LEU A 51 1.79 5.14 26.50
C LEU A 51 1.48 4.66 25.08
N VAL A 52 0.99 5.55 24.21
CA VAL A 52 0.79 5.25 22.79
C VAL A 52 2.14 5.05 22.09
N ASP A 53 3.13 5.91 22.34
CA ASP A 53 4.48 5.76 21.76
C ASP A 53 5.14 4.43 22.18
N ASP A 54 5.04 4.08 23.48
CA ASP A 54 5.54 2.84 24.05
C ASP A 54 4.80 1.62 23.47
N ALA A 55 3.49 1.71 23.25
CA ALA A 55 2.69 0.67 22.59
C ALA A 55 3.12 0.44 21.14
N MET A 56 3.35 1.52 20.37
CA MET A 56 3.85 1.43 19.00
C MET A 56 5.25 0.80 18.96
N ALA A 57 6.12 1.17 19.89
CA ALA A 57 7.44 0.57 20.03
C ALA A 57 7.37 -0.93 20.40
N GLY A 58 6.46 -1.32 21.29
CA GLY A 58 6.20 -2.72 21.66
C GLY A 58 5.72 -3.56 20.47
N ILE A 59 4.80 -3.02 19.67
CA ILE A 59 4.33 -3.70 18.44
C ILE A 59 5.48 -3.89 17.46
N GLU A 60 6.32 -2.88 17.22
CA GLU A 60 7.45 -3.04 16.29
C GLU A 60 8.53 -4.01 16.80
N ARG A 61 8.77 -4.06 18.12
CA ARG A 61 9.72 -4.97 18.74
C ARG A 61 9.38 -6.43 18.42
N ASP A 62 8.09 -6.77 18.51
CA ASP A 62 7.64 -8.15 18.41
C ASP A 62 7.22 -8.54 16.97
N ASN A 63 7.10 -7.56 16.07
CA ASN A 63 6.71 -7.74 14.67
C ASN A 63 7.74 -7.09 13.72
N PRO A 64 8.78 -7.84 13.28
CA PRO A 64 9.86 -7.32 12.44
C PRO A 64 9.40 -6.62 11.15
N ALA A 65 8.28 -7.07 10.56
CA ALA A 65 7.70 -6.47 9.35
C ALA A 65 7.24 -5.01 9.54
N LEU A 66 6.98 -4.58 10.78
CA LEU A 66 6.53 -3.23 11.12
C LEU A 66 7.67 -2.32 11.62
N LYS A 67 8.91 -2.80 11.65
CA LYS A 67 10.05 -2.02 12.18
C LYS A 67 10.22 -0.68 11.44
N GLY A 68 10.17 0.42 12.18
CA GLY A 68 10.26 1.78 11.65
C GLY A 68 8.98 2.30 10.98
N VAL A 69 7.90 1.50 10.95
CA VAL A 69 6.65 1.84 10.26
C VAL A 69 5.74 2.69 11.14
N LEU A 70 5.61 2.39 12.43
CA LEU A 70 4.58 2.98 13.30
C LEU A 70 5.04 4.33 13.90
N PRO A 71 4.20 5.39 13.86
CA PRO A 71 4.54 6.70 14.42
C PRO A 71 4.71 6.62 15.94
N LYS A 72 5.66 7.39 16.47
CA LYS A 72 6.07 7.40 17.90
C LYS A 72 6.30 8.83 18.39
N ASP A 73 5.49 9.76 17.89
CA ASP A 73 5.57 11.20 18.21
C ASP A 73 4.29 11.71 18.89
N TYR A 74 3.52 10.83 19.54
CA TYR A 74 2.28 11.18 20.23
C TYR A 74 2.52 11.89 21.57
N ALA A 75 3.70 11.75 22.19
CA ALA A 75 4.09 12.50 23.38
C ALA A 75 4.61 13.93 23.10
N ARG A 76 4.63 14.38 21.84
CA ARG A 76 5.22 15.68 21.48
C ARG A 76 4.50 16.85 22.15
N PRO A 77 5.21 17.91 22.61
CA PRO A 77 4.57 19.04 23.32
C PRO A 77 3.48 19.77 22.54
N ALA A 78 3.58 19.78 21.21
CA ALA A 78 2.60 20.43 20.33
C ALA A 78 1.27 19.66 20.21
N LEU A 79 1.21 18.40 20.66
CA LEU A 79 -0.02 17.62 20.64
C LEU A 79 -0.79 17.80 21.96
N ASP A 80 -2.02 18.30 21.87
CA ASP A 80 -2.90 18.44 23.02
C ASP A 80 -3.29 17.07 23.58
N LYS A 81 -2.84 16.82 24.81
CA LYS A 81 -3.04 15.57 25.54
C LYS A 81 -4.51 15.26 25.80
N ALA A 82 -5.32 16.30 26.05
CA ALA A 82 -6.75 16.13 26.27
C ALA A 82 -7.46 15.71 24.98
N ARG A 83 -7.06 16.30 23.83
CA ARG A 83 -7.57 15.91 22.51
C ARG A 83 -7.19 14.48 22.15
N LEU A 84 -5.97 14.04 22.48
CA LEU A 84 -5.55 12.66 22.24
C LEU A 84 -6.41 11.67 23.04
N GLY A 85 -6.65 11.94 24.33
CA GLY A 85 -7.55 11.14 25.16
C GLY A 85 -8.99 11.09 24.61
N GLN A 86 -9.53 12.25 24.21
CA GLN A 86 -10.85 12.34 23.58
C GLN A 86 -10.94 11.58 22.26
N LEU A 87 -9.86 11.56 21.47
CA LEU A 87 -9.81 10.80 20.22
C LEU A 87 -9.84 9.28 20.49
N ILE A 88 -9.13 8.81 21.52
CA ILE A 88 -9.18 7.40 21.95
C ILE A 88 -10.60 7.02 22.40
N ASP A 89 -11.26 7.89 23.17
CA ASP A 89 -12.66 7.68 23.58
C ASP A 89 -13.61 7.68 22.39
N LEU A 90 -13.43 8.61 21.44
CA LEU A 90 -14.22 8.69 20.22
C LEU A 90 -14.11 7.40 19.41
N ILE A 91 -12.88 6.94 19.11
CA ILE A 91 -12.62 5.71 18.36
C ILE A 91 -13.21 4.49 19.09
N SER A 92 -13.10 4.46 20.43
CA SER A 92 -13.66 3.38 21.25
C SER A 92 -15.19 3.31 21.23
N ASN A 93 -15.87 4.42 20.93
CA ASN A 93 -17.32 4.51 20.88
C ASN A 93 -17.86 4.30 19.46
N ILE A 94 -16.99 4.31 18.44
CA ILE A 94 -17.37 3.88 17.09
C ILE A 94 -17.66 2.38 17.17
N ARG A 95 -18.94 2.01 17.13
CA ARG A 95 -19.36 0.62 16.96
C ARG A 95 -18.94 0.16 15.56
N VAL A 96 -17.74 -0.38 15.44
CA VAL A 96 -17.31 -1.15 14.28
C VAL A 96 -18.15 -2.44 14.31
N GLY A 97 -19.29 -2.42 13.62
CA GLY A 97 -20.41 -3.34 13.85
C GLY A 97 -20.10 -4.84 13.77
N ASP A 98 -20.88 -5.61 14.52
CA ASP A 98 -20.75 -7.06 14.70
C ASP A 98 -20.99 -7.83 13.39
N ALA A 99 -19.90 -8.26 12.77
CA ALA A 99 -19.59 -9.66 12.44
C ALA A 99 -18.10 -9.68 12.10
N ALA A 100 -17.38 -10.70 12.56
CA ALA A 100 -15.91 -10.75 12.59
C ALA A 100 -15.20 -10.39 11.25
N SER A 101 -15.80 -10.73 10.11
CA SER A 101 -15.27 -10.37 8.78
C SER A 101 -15.55 -8.93 8.35
N ARG A 102 -16.56 -8.26 8.92
CA ARG A 102 -16.91 -6.86 8.63
C ARG A 102 -16.00 -5.88 9.36
N ALA A 103 -15.45 -6.24 10.52
CA ALA A 103 -14.66 -5.31 11.32
C ALA A 103 -13.31 -4.92 10.67
N LYS A 104 -12.56 -5.89 10.15
CA LYS A 104 -11.30 -5.63 9.40
C LYS A 104 -11.53 -4.79 8.15
N ASP A 105 -12.60 -5.09 7.43
CA ASP A 105 -13.01 -4.36 6.22
C ASP A 105 -13.46 -2.92 6.55
N VAL A 106 -14.23 -2.72 7.62
CA VAL A 106 -14.63 -1.38 8.08
C VAL A 106 -13.42 -0.55 8.50
N LEU A 107 -12.49 -1.09 9.28
CA LEU A 107 -11.28 -0.36 9.68
C LEU A 107 -10.41 0.02 8.47
N GLY A 108 -10.25 -0.90 7.51
CA GLY A 108 -9.57 -0.61 6.25
C GLY A 108 -10.23 0.52 5.46
N ARG A 109 -11.56 0.50 5.33
CA ARG A 109 -12.32 1.56 4.65
C ARG A 109 -12.25 2.91 5.38
N VAL A 110 -12.30 2.91 6.71
CA VAL A 110 -12.11 4.13 7.52
C VAL A 110 -10.70 4.69 7.32
N TYR A 111 -9.68 3.84 7.32
CA TYR A 111 -8.30 4.24 7.07
C TYR A 111 -8.14 4.88 5.68
N GLU A 112 -8.68 4.24 4.63
CA GLU A 112 -8.65 4.77 3.26
C GLU A 112 -9.42 6.09 3.13
N TYR A 113 -10.56 6.22 3.81
CA TYR A 113 -11.31 7.47 3.86
C TYR A 113 -10.46 8.60 4.43
N PHE A 114 -9.87 8.42 5.62
CA PHE A 114 -9.03 9.47 6.23
C PHE A 114 -7.81 9.79 5.38
N LEU A 115 -7.16 8.78 4.80
CA LEU A 115 -6.05 8.97 3.88
C LEU A 115 -6.44 9.84 2.67
N SER A 116 -7.62 9.60 2.08
CA SER A 116 -8.16 10.42 0.99
C SER A 116 -8.46 11.86 1.41
N GLN A 117 -9.00 12.06 2.62
CA GLN A 117 -9.30 13.39 3.16
C GLN A 117 -8.02 14.19 3.43
N PHE A 118 -6.99 13.53 3.99
CA PHE A 118 -5.70 14.18 4.22
C PHE A 118 -4.97 14.53 2.92
N ALA A 119 -5.02 13.66 1.92
CA ALA A 119 -4.48 13.97 0.60
C ALA A 119 -5.16 15.20 -0.04
N GLY A 120 -6.50 15.29 0.09
CA GLY A 120 -7.27 16.44 -0.38
C GLY A 120 -6.96 17.74 0.39
N ALA A 121 -6.82 17.66 1.71
CA ALA A 121 -6.54 18.81 2.58
C ALA A 121 -5.12 19.35 2.47
N GLU A 122 -4.12 18.48 2.24
CA GLU A 122 -2.72 18.90 2.02
C GLU A 122 -2.49 19.62 0.68
N GLY A 123 -3.51 19.69 -0.19
CA GLY A 123 -3.41 20.37 -1.49
C GLY A 123 -2.46 19.70 -2.48
N LYS A 124 -1.92 18.53 -2.14
CA LYS A 124 -1.06 17.72 -2.99
C LYS A 124 -1.91 17.00 -4.03
N LYS A 125 -2.29 17.72 -5.08
CA LYS A 125 -3.13 17.23 -6.21
C LYS A 125 -2.42 16.23 -7.14
N GLY A 126 -1.41 15.48 -6.65
CA GLY A 126 -0.59 14.57 -7.45
C GLY A 126 -0.89 13.10 -7.17
N GLY A 127 -0.78 12.27 -8.22
CA GLY A 127 -0.98 10.81 -8.16
C GLY A 127 -0.03 10.03 -7.21
N GLU A 128 1.01 10.70 -6.71
CA GLU A 128 2.04 10.15 -5.81
C GLU A 128 1.50 9.74 -4.43
N PHE A 129 0.52 10.47 -3.88
CA PHE A 129 0.04 10.23 -2.51
C PHE A 129 -1.19 9.33 -2.48
N TYR A 130 -2.15 9.60 -3.37
CA TYR A 130 -3.42 8.90 -3.40
C TYR A 130 -4.00 8.91 -4.82
N THR A 131 -4.32 7.72 -5.32
CA THR A 131 -5.08 7.56 -6.56
C THR A 131 -6.55 7.32 -6.19
N PRO A 132 -7.52 8.08 -6.73
CA PRO A 132 -8.93 7.87 -6.42
C PRO A 132 -9.38 6.43 -6.68
N ARG A 133 -10.14 5.87 -5.74
CA ARG A 133 -10.57 4.46 -5.78
C ARG A 133 -11.24 4.05 -7.10
N CYS A 134 -12.01 4.93 -7.74
CA CYS A 134 -12.64 4.63 -9.02
C CYS A 134 -11.62 4.37 -10.14
N VAL A 135 -10.52 5.13 -10.18
CA VAL A 135 -9.44 4.96 -11.17
C VAL A 135 -8.67 3.68 -10.88
N VAL A 136 -8.30 3.46 -9.61
CA VAL A 136 -7.63 2.23 -9.18
C VAL A 136 -8.45 1.00 -9.55
N LYS A 137 -9.76 1.00 -9.22
CA LYS A 137 -10.67 -0.10 -9.53
C LYS A 137 -10.73 -0.36 -11.03
N LEU A 138 -10.86 0.69 -11.84
CA LEU A 138 -10.88 0.54 -13.29
C LEU A 138 -9.60 -0.15 -13.81
N LEU A 139 -8.42 0.30 -13.38
CA LEU A 139 -7.15 -0.28 -13.83
C LEU A 139 -7.00 -1.75 -13.43
N VAL A 140 -7.40 -2.09 -12.20
CA VAL A 140 -7.32 -3.47 -11.69
C VAL A 140 -8.30 -4.39 -12.42
N GLU A 141 -9.55 -3.97 -12.62
CA GLU A 141 -10.56 -4.75 -13.34
C GLU A 141 -10.19 -4.96 -14.81
N MET A 142 -9.39 -4.06 -15.41
CA MET A 142 -8.89 -4.24 -16.78
C MET A 142 -7.73 -5.21 -16.89
N ILE A 143 -6.87 -5.28 -15.87
CA ILE A 143 -5.69 -6.15 -15.86
C ILE A 143 -6.00 -7.55 -15.37
N GLU A 144 -6.99 -7.68 -14.49
CA GLU A 144 -7.44 -8.95 -13.92
C GLU A 144 -6.29 -9.76 -13.28
N PRO A 145 -5.61 -9.24 -12.24
CA PRO A 145 -4.43 -9.88 -11.65
C PRO A 145 -4.80 -11.09 -10.79
N TRP A 146 -5.10 -12.23 -11.42
CA TRP A 146 -5.57 -13.44 -10.75
C TRP A 146 -4.48 -14.20 -9.98
N HIS A 147 -3.27 -14.28 -10.53
CA HIS A 147 -2.15 -15.03 -9.95
C HIS A 147 -0.79 -14.48 -10.40
N GLY A 148 0.24 -14.60 -9.57
CA GLY A 148 1.62 -14.19 -9.92
C GLY A 148 2.04 -12.87 -9.28
N ARG A 149 3.03 -12.19 -9.87
CA ARG A 149 3.70 -11.05 -9.22
C ARG A 149 3.15 -9.72 -9.70
N VAL A 150 2.57 -8.95 -8.77
CA VAL A 150 2.06 -7.60 -9.00
C VAL A 150 3.09 -6.59 -8.49
N TYR A 151 3.48 -5.65 -9.35
CA TYR A 151 4.49 -4.63 -9.04
C TYR A 151 3.98 -3.22 -9.27
N ASP A 152 4.25 -2.32 -8.31
CA ASP A 152 4.07 -0.88 -8.47
C ASP A 152 5.36 -0.13 -8.04
N PRO A 153 6.13 0.45 -8.97
CA PRO A 153 7.38 1.14 -8.66
C PRO A 153 7.19 2.52 -8.01
N CYS A 154 5.96 2.99 -7.84
CA CYS A 154 5.64 4.26 -7.20
C CYS A 154 4.31 4.10 -6.47
N CYS A 155 4.29 3.14 -5.53
CA CYS A 155 3.05 2.58 -5.00
C CYS A 155 2.24 3.53 -4.15
N GLY A 156 2.81 4.68 -3.77
CA GLY A 156 2.17 5.64 -2.88
C GLY A 156 1.70 4.92 -1.62
N SER A 157 0.43 5.12 -1.29
CA SER A 157 -0.24 4.49 -0.15
C SER A 157 -0.70 3.03 -0.37
N SER A 158 -0.22 2.34 -1.41
CA SER A 158 -0.56 0.94 -1.73
C SER A 158 -2.03 0.68 -2.15
N GLY A 159 -2.74 1.70 -2.62
CA GLY A 159 -4.14 1.57 -3.06
C GLY A 159 -4.32 0.54 -4.20
N MET A 160 -3.38 0.49 -5.16
CA MET A 160 -3.39 -0.49 -6.27
C MET A 160 -3.36 -1.93 -5.78
N PHE A 161 -2.56 -2.23 -4.76
CA PHE A 161 -2.44 -3.58 -4.20
C PHE A 161 -3.68 -3.98 -3.40
N VAL A 162 -4.21 -3.05 -2.59
CA VAL A 162 -5.47 -3.25 -1.86
C VAL A 162 -6.58 -3.63 -2.82
N GLN A 163 -6.75 -2.86 -3.91
CA GLN A 163 -7.79 -3.11 -4.89
C GLN A 163 -7.55 -4.40 -5.69
N SER A 164 -6.30 -4.78 -5.93
CA SER A 164 -5.96 -6.07 -6.58
C SER A 164 -6.40 -7.27 -5.72
N VAL A 165 -6.19 -7.22 -4.41
CA VAL A 165 -6.69 -8.26 -3.50
C VAL A 165 -8.22 -8.23 -3.39
N GLU A 166 -8.83 -7.04 -3.35
CA GLU A 166 -10.30 -6.91 -3.38
C GLU A 166 -10.91 -7.49 -4.66
N PHE A 167 -10.28 -7.28 -5.82
CA PHE A 167 -10.70 -7.88 -7.10
C PHE A 167 -10.75 -9.40 -6.99
N ILE A 168 -9.66 -10.05 -6.56
CA ILE A 168 -9.64 -11.51 -6.44
C ILE A 168 -10.73 -11.98 -5.47
N ARG A 169 -10.90 -11.32 -4.32
CA ARG A 169 -11.94 -11.67 -3.33
C ARG A 169 -13.36 -11.52 -3.90
N ALA A 170 -13.63 -10.46 -4.66
CA ALA A 170 -14.94 -10.19 -5.25
C ALA A 170 -15.28 -11.21 -6.35
N HIS A 171 -14.29 -11.62 -7.14
CA HIS A 171 -14.48 -12.54 -8.26
C HIS A 171 -14.18 -14.01 -7.94
N ALA A 172 -13.67 -14.32 -6.75
CA ALA A 172 -13.42 -15.70 -6.28
C ALA A 172 -14.71 -16.52 -6.10
N ASN A 173 -15.88 -15.87 -6.01
CA ASN A 173 -17.18 -16.51 -5.90
C ASN A 173 -18.01 -16.29 -7.19
N GLY A 174 -17.51 -16.74 -8.35
CA GLY A 174 -18.25 -16.70 -9.62
C GLY A 174 -19.11 -17.95 -9.87
N ASN A 175 -20.39 -17.73 -10.21
CA ASN A 175 -21.39 -18.47 -11.02
C ASN A 175 -21.38 -20.02 -11.15
N GLY A 176 -20.59 -20.78 -10.38
CA GLY A 176 -20.54 -22.24 -10.44
C GLY A 176 -19.43 -22.86 -11.31
N ASN A 177 -18.51 -22.06 -11.89
CA ASN A 177 -17.39 -22.57 -12.71
C ASN A 177 -15.99 -22.25 -12.17
N GLY A 178 -15.85 -21.49 -11.07
CA GLY A 178 -14.56 -21.14 -10.47
C GLY A 178 -14.40 -21.76 -9.09
N GLY A 179 -13.39 -22.61 -8.91
CA GLY A 179 -12.99 -23.07 -7.57
C GLY A 179 -12.60 -21.87 -6.68
N LYS A 180 -12.65 -22.06 -5.36
CA LYS A 180 -12.28 -21.06 -4.34
C LYS A 180 -10.89 -20.47 -4.61
N ALA A 181 -10.81 -19.40 -5.41
CA ALA A 181 -9.54 -18.76 -5.71
C ALA A 181 -9.10 -17.98 -4.46
N LYS A 182 -8.11 -18.52 -3.74
CA LYS A 182 -7.35 -17.70 -2.79
C LYS A 182 -6.60 -16.63 -3.59
N ALA A 183 -6.37 -15.46 -3.00
CA ALA A 183 -5.48 -14.47 -3.58
C ALA A 183 -4.08 -15.10 -3.72
N ASP A 184 -3.72 -15.45 -4.95
CA ASP A 184 -2.44 -16.09 -5.30
C ASP A 184 -1.51 -15.07 -5.97
N ILE A 185 -1.47 -13.86 -5.40
CA ILE A 185 -0.62 -12.79 -5.87
C ILE A 185 0.47 -12.47 -4.85
N SER A 186 1.68 -12.21 -5.36
CA SER A 186 2.79 -11.69 -4.58
C SER A 186 2.96 -10.21 -4.90
N ILE A 187 2.89 -9.36 -3.87
CA ILE A 187 2.93 -7.91 -3.99
C ILE A 187 4.35 -7.40 -3.77
N TYR A 188 4.81 -6.56 -4.70
CA TYR A 188 6.07 -5.84 -4.62
C TYR A 188 5.81 -4.38 -4.92
N GLY A 189 6.36 -3.47 -4.13
CA GLY A 189 6.16 -2.05 -4.35
C GLY A 189 7.33 -1.22 -3.88
N GLN A 190 7.49 -0.04 -4.48
CA GLN A 190 8.52 0.90 -4.09
C GLN A 190 7.94 2.30 -3.93
N GLU A 191 8.39 3.01 -2.90
CA GLU A 191 7.96 4.38 -2.60
C GLU A 191 9.17 5.21 -2.14
N SER A 192 9.35 6.39 -2.72
CA SER A 192 10.50 7.25 -2.43
C SER A 192 10.27 8.04 -1.14
N ASN A 193 9.06 8.53 -0.92
CA ASN A 193 8.70 9.34 0.22
C ASN A 193 8.57 8.46 1.48
N TYR A 194 9.42 8.72 2.47
CA TYR A 194 9.45 7.94 3.72
C TYR A 194 8.11 7.93 4.45
N THR A 195 7.39 9.06 4.50
CA THR A 195 6.09 9.14 5.18
C THR A 195 5.04 8.34 4.42
N THR A 196 5.00 8.46 3.09
CA THR A 196 4.07 7.71 2.24
C THR A 196 4.34 6.20 2.30
N TRP A 197 5.61 5.79 2.32
CA TRP A 197 6.02 4.40 2.51
C TRP A 197 5.48 3.80 3.81
N ARG A 198 5.48 4.56 4.92
CA ARG A 198 4.89 4.10 6.19
C ARG A 198 3.38 3.93 6.08
N LEU A 199 2.69 4.85 5.40
CA LEU A 199 1.25 4.74 5.13
C LEU A 199 0.94 3.50 4.30
N ALA A 200 1.75 3.22 3.28
CA ALA A 200 1.65 2.03 2.43
C ALA A 200 1.71 0.74 3.27
N GLN A 201 2.75 0.60 4.09
CA GLN A 201 2.96 -0.55 4.97
C GLN A 201 1.80 -0.73 5.97
N MET A 202 1.35 0.36 6.61
CA MET A 202 0.20 0.32 7.52
C MET A 202 -1.11 -0.06 6.79
N ASN A 203 -1.31 0.43 5.57
CA ASN A 203 -2.52 0.16 4.79
C ASN A 203 -2.67 -1.33 4.44
N LEU A 204 -1.55 -1.98 4.08
CA LEU A 204 -1.48 -3.42 3.85
C LEU A 204 -1.67 -4.21 5.16
N ALA A 205 -0.98 -3.79 6.23
CA ALA A 205 -1.06 -4.43 7.55
C ALA A 205 -2.49 -4.48 8.12
N ILE A 206 -3.24 -3.36 8.03
CA ILE A 206 -4.64 -3.28 8.51
C ILE A 206 -5.54 -4.29 7.80
N ARG A 207 -5.25 -4.60 6.52
CA ARG A 207 -6.03 -5.52 5.70
C ARG A 207 -5.51 -6.96 5.72
N GLY A 208 -4.43 -7.22 6.47
CA GLY A 208 -3.75 -8.51 6.48
C GLY A 208 -3.28 -8.92 5.08
N ILE A 209 -2.80 -7.96 4.29
CA ILE A 209 -2.22 -8.20 2.98
C ILE A 209 -0.71 -8.24 3.17
N ASP A 210 -0.10 -9.34 2.75
CA ASP A 210 1.35 -9.49 2.78
C ASP A 210 1.96 -8.90 1.50
N GLY A 211 3.08 -8.19 1.63
CA GLY A 211 3.68 -7.47 0.51
C GLY A 211 5.05 -6.91 0.83
N GLN A 212 5.93 -6.89 -0.16
CA GLN A 212 7.28 -6.35 -0.03
C GLN A 212 7.28 -4.90 -0.53
N ILE A 213 7.13 -3.95 0.39
CA ILE A 213 7.19 -2.52 0.07
C ILE A 213 8.52 -1.93 0.52
N ALA A 214 9.36 -1.51 -0.44
CA ALA A 214 10.67 -0.96 -0.16
C ALA A 214 10.68 0.57 -0.23
N GLN A 215 11.49 1.19 0.62
CA GLN A 215 11.73 2.64 0.58
C GLN A 215 12.93 2.95 -0.32
N GLY A 216 12.73 3.86 -1.28
CA GLY A 216 13.80 4.34 -2.17
C GLY A 216 13.28 4.95 -3.46
N ASP A 217 14.12 5.73 -4.13
CA ASP A 217 13.85 6.23 -5.47
C ASP A 217 13.99 5.11 -6.52
N SER A 218 12.93 4.83 -7.27
CA SER A 218 12.88 3.70 -8.21
C SER A 218 13.77 3.89 -9.44
N PHE A 219 14.26 5.10 -9.70
CA PHE A 219 15.24 5.36 -10.74
C PHE A 219 16.67 5.18 -10.21
N HIS A 220 17.04 5.85 -9.13
CA HIS A 220 18.42 5.90 -8.63
C HIS A 220 18.78 4.80 -7.64
N ASN A 221 17.79 4.11 -7.07
CA ASN A 221 17.96 3.06 -6.06
C ASN A 221 16.85 2.02 -6.21
N ASP A 222 16.86 1.31 -7.34
CA ASP A 222 15.93 0.21 -7.60
C ASP A 222 16.09 -0.88 -6.52
N ARG A 223 15.02 -1.14 -5.78
CA ARG A 223 14.98 -2.14 -4.71
C ARG A 223 14.61 -3.53 -5.21
N PHE A 224 14.19 -3.63 -6.47
CA PHE A 224 13.74 -4.87 -7.10
C PHE A 224 14.40 -5.08 -8.48
N PRO A 225 15.74 -5.00 -8.62
CA PRO A 225 16.41 -5.04 -9.92
C PRO A 225 16.19 -6.36 -10.69
N ASP A 226 16.08 -7.46 -9.95
CA ASP A 226 15.89 -8.81 -10.50
C ASP A 226 14.42 -9.22 -10.62
N LEU A 227 13.49 -8.39 -10.16
CA LEU A 227 12.07 -8.69 -10.24
C LEU A 227 11.61 -8.73 -11.70
N LYS A 228 10.81 -9.74 -12.02
CA LYS A 228 10.16 -9.91 -13.32
C LYS A 228 8.66 -10.02 -13.13
N ALA A 229 7.97 -8.91 -12.88
CA ALA A 229 6.55 -8.90 -12.58
C ALA A 229 5.69 -9.45 -13.73
N ASP A 230 4.58 -10.08 -13.37
CA ASP A 230 3.53 -10.54 -14.29
C ASP A 230 2.50 -9.42 -14.55
N PHE A 231 2.32 -8.53 -13.55
CA PHE A 231 1.45 -7.36 -13.62
C PHE A 231 2.17 -6.12 -13.11
N ILE A 232 2.06 -5.02 -13.85
CA ILE A 232 2.55 -3.70 -13.41
C ILE A 232 1.39 -2.71 -13.39
N LEU A 233 1.09 -2.19 -12.20
CA LEU A 233 0.10 -1.14 -11.97
C LEU A 233 0.87 0.07 -11.42
N ALA A 234 0.69 1.26 -11.98
CA ALA A 234 1.43 2.43 -11.52
C ALA A 234 0.68 3.74 -11.73
N ASN A 235 0.77 4.66 -10.76
CA ASN A 235 0.36 6.06 -10.95
C ASN A 235 1.51 7.00 -10.55
N PRO A 236 2.53 7.14 -11.41
CA PRO A 236 3.69 7.95 -11.08
C PRO A 236 3.33 9.44 -10.97
N PRO A 237 4.06 10.22 -10.14
CA PRO A 237 3.94 11.66 -10.12
C PRO A 237 4.12 12.27 -11.52
N PHE A 238 3.29 13.26 -11.84
CA PHE A 238 3.31 13.92 -13.15
C PHE A 238 4.27 15.12 -13.16
N ASN A 239 4.90 15.36 -14.31
CA ASN A 239 5.70 16.57 -14.60
C ASN A 239 6.88 16.84 -13.64
N ILE A 240 7.50 15.81 -13.05
CA ILE A 240 8.79 15.97 -12.37
C ILE A 240 9.88 16.22 -13.42
N SER A 241 10.38 17.45 -13.54
CA SER A 241 11.49 17.79 -14.43
C SER A 241 12.85 17.45 -13.83
N ASP A 242 13.00 17.59 -12.51
CA ASP A 242 14.26 17.39 -11.79
C ASP A 242 14.37 16.01 -11.12
N TRP A 243 14.24 14.96 -11.92
CA TRP A 243 14.34 13.56 -11.46
C TRP A 243 15.74 12.97 -11.66
N GLY A 244 16.73 13.77 -12.06
CA GLY A 244 18.13 13.34 -12.19
C GLY A 244 18.43 12.42 -13.39
N GLY A 245 17.60 12.43 -14.45
CA GLY A 245 17.76 11.55 -15.62
C GLY A 245 19.12 11.62 -16.32
N GLU A 246 19.85 12.74 -16.18
CA GLU A 246 21.21 12.91 -16.72
C GLU A 246 22.21 11.88 -16.20
N ARG A 247 22.03 11.40 -14.96
CA ARG A 247 22.89 10.38 -14.34
C ARG A 247 22.60 8.97 -14.84
N LEU A 248 21.50 8.79 -15.59
CA LEU A 248 21.00 7.49 -16.01
C LEU A 248 21.13 7.27 -17.51
N ARG A 249 21.84 8.12 -18.26
CA ARG A 249 21.90 8.04 -19.74
C ARG A 249 22.26 6.64 -20.29
N ASP A 250 23.17 5.94 -19.61
CA ASP A 250 23.67 4.61 -20.02
C ASP A 250 22.97 3.44 -19.29
N ASP A 251 21.88 3.70 -18.58
CA ASP A 251 21.19 2.68 -17.82
C ASP A 251 20.54 1.60 -18.73
N PRO A 252 20.66 0.31 -18.38
CA PRO A 252 20.08 -0.79 -19.16
C PRO A 252 18.57 -0.68 -19.42
N ARG A 253 17.84 0.06 -18.59
CA ARG A 253 16.39 0.32 -18.74
C ARG A 253 16.04 1.06 -20.02
N TRP A 254 16.99 1.77 -20.64
CA TRP A 254 16.77 2.55 -21.87
C TRP A 254 17.12 1.78 -23.15
N ARG A 255 17.42 0.48 -23.07
CA ARG A 255 17.84 -0.33 -24.24
C ARG A 255 16.87 -0.26 -25.44
N TYR A 256 15.58 -0.05 -25.18
CA TYR A 256 14.53 0.00 -26.19
C TYR A 256 14.03 1.42 -26.53
N GLY A 257 14.69 2.47 -26.02
CA GLY A 257 14.38 3.86 -26.33
C GLY A 257 15.24 4.85 -25.53
N THR A 258 15.82 5.85 -26.21
CA THR A 258 16.58 6.93 -25.56
C THR A 258 15.68 7.81 -24.70
N LEU A 259 16.10 8.09 -23.46
CA LEU A 259 15.51 9.12 -22.61
C LEU A 259 15.46 10.46 -23.37
N PRO A 260 14.27 11.02 -23.64
CA PRO A 260 14.16 12.43 -23.97
C PRO A 260 14.66 13.24 -22.76
N PRO A 261 15.43 14.31 -22.98
CA PRO A 261 15.68 15.28 -21.93
C PRO A 261 14.30 15.84 -21.52
N ALA A 262 14.01 15.81 -20.21
CA ALA A 262 12.93 16.54 -19.56
C ALA A 262 11.54 15.90 -19.33
N THR A 263 11.25 14.61 -19.61
CA THR A 263 9.94 14.04 -19.19
C THR A 263 9.98 12.67 -18.48
N PRO A 264 9.47 12.57 -17.24
CA PRO A 264 9.44 11.32 -16.47
C PRO A 264 8.50 10.26 -17.05
N THR A 265 7.61 10.66 -17.98
CA THR A 265 6.68 9.78 -18.68
C THR A 265 7.36 8.69 -19.51
N SER A 266 8.39 9.08 -20.24
CA SER A 266 9.18 8.16 -21.06
C SER A 266 10.10 7.26 -20.22
N ALA A 267 10.59 7.80 -19.09
CA ALA A 267 11.40 7.07 -18.13
C ALA A 267 10.61 5.96 -17.42
N GLY A 268 9.40 6.28 -16.91
CA GLY A 268 8.53 5.29 -16.28
C GLY A 268 8.19 4.12 -17.20
N CYS A 269 7.77 4.40 -18.44
CA CYS A 269 7.39 3.37 -19.42
C CYS A 269 8.55 2.41 -19.76
N SER A 270 9.79 2.92 -19.84
CA SER A 270 10.95 2.10 -20.18
C SER A 270 11.50 1.31 -18.98
N THR A 271 11.45 1.84 -17.75
CA THR A 271 11.74 1.07 -16.52
C THR A 271 10.86 -0.17 -16.42
N TRP A 272 9.60 -0.07 -16.82
CA TRP A 272 8.70 -1.23 -16.80
C TRP A 272 9.11 -2.30 -17.83
N SER A 273 9.80 -1.92 -18.91
CA SER A 273 10.23 -2.86 -19.98
C SER A 273 11.20 -3.92 -19.48
N THR A 274 12.04 -3.57 -18.52
CA THR A 274 13.05 -4.46 -17.93
C THR A 274 12.53 -5.25 -16.74
N THR A 275 11.59 -4.68 -15.97
CA THR A 275 11.04 -5.31 -14.75
C THR A 275 9.84 -6.20 -15.04
N SER A 276 9.37 -6.26 -16.29
CA SER A 276 8.29 -7.14 -16.73
C SER A 276 8.77 -8.48 -17.27
N ARG A 277 7.94 -9.51 -17.16
CA ARG A 277 8.02 -10.67 -18.05
C ARG A 277 7.57 -10.33 -19.49
N PRO A 278 7.99 -11.12 -20.50
CA PRO A 278 7.60 -10.90 -21.90
C PRO A 278 6.08 -10.86 -22.17
N ALA A 279 5.27 -11.48 -21.32
CA ALA A 279 3.80 -11.51 -21.41
C ALA A 279 3.11 -10.72 -20.28
N ALA A 280 3.82 -9.80 -19.61
CA ALA A 280 3.26 -9.05 -18.50
C ALA A 280 2.24 -8.02 -18.97
N TRP A 281 1.17 -7.86 -18.19
CA TRP A 281 0.19 -6.80 -18.39
C TRP A 281 0.60 -5.54 -17.64
N ARG A 282 0.31 -4.37 -18.23
CA ARG A 282 0.69 -3.07 -17.65
C ARG A 282 -0.44 -2.07 -17.81
N ALA A 283 -0.72 -1.34 -16.75
CA ALA A 283 -1.59 -0.19 -16.81
C ALA A 283 -1.08 0.92 -15.91
N SER A 284 -1.22 2.14 -16.41
CA SER A 284 -0.72 3.31 -15.71
C SER A 284 -1.46 4.57 -16.10
N CYS A 285 -1.61 5.48 -15.15
CA CYS A 285 -2.15 6.81 -15.41
C CYS A 285 -1.06 7.76 -15.90
N TRP A 286 -1.38 8.56 -16.91
CA TRP A 286 -0.52 9.63 -17.44
C TRP A 286 -1.37 10.84 -17.83
N PRO A 287 -0.83 12.08 -17.74
CA PRO A 287 -1.55 13.26 -18.18
C PRO A 287 -1.81 13.23 -19.69
N THR A 288 -2.90 13.84 -20.15
CA THR A 288 -3.30 13.86 -21.58
C THR A 288 -2.17 14.33 -22.50
N ALA A 289 -1.34 15.28 -22.04
CA ALA A 289 -0.18 15.79 -22.79
C ALA A 289 0.87 14.72 -23.14
N ALA A 290 0.98 13.65 -22.34
CA ALA A 290 1.87 12.52 -22.65
C ALA A 290 1.52 11.82 -23.97
N TRP A 291 0.27 11.92 -24.39
CA TRP A 291 -0.29 11.28 -25.57
C TRP A 291 -0.27 12.19 -26.81
N ALA A 292 0.19 13.43 -26.67
CA ALA A 292 0.27 14.37 -27.79
C ALA A 292 1.22 13.86 -28.90
N PRO A 293 0.93 14.14 -30.18
CA PRO A 293 1.79 13.74 -31.31
C PRO A 293 3.22 14.30 -31.23
N THR A 294 3.39 15.44 -30.55
CA THR A 294 4.68 16.14 -30.35
C THR A 294 5.59 15.49 -29.30
N SER A 295 5.09 14.54 -28.51
CA SER A 295 5.89 13.72 -27.60
C SER A 295 6.76 12.75 -28.43
N PRO A 296 8.05 12.50 -28.08
CA PRO A 296 8.97 11.77 -28.95
C PRO A 296 8.43 10.38 -29.31
N ALA A 297 8.13 10.21 -30.60
CA ALA A 297 7.41 9.07 -31.16
C ALA A 297 8.12 7.71 -31.01
N ARG A 298 9.40 7.67 -30.59
CA ARG A 298 10.19 6.43 -30.53
C ARG A 298 9.78 5.47 -29.40
N ALA A 299 9.35 5.96 -28.24
CA ALA A 299 8.95 5.12 -27.11
C ALA A 299 7.64 4.35 -27.33
N ARG A 300 6.81 4.77 -28.31
CA ARG A 300 5.51 4.15 -28.62
C ARG A 300 5.62 2.85 -29.44
N SER A 301 6.79 2.53 -29.99
CA SER A 301 6.98 1.43 -30.96
C SER A 301 7.31 0.07 -30.34
N ALA A 302 7.46 -0.04 -29.02
CA ALA A 302 7.79 -1.29 -28.35
C ALA A 302 6.55 -2.20 -28.15
N ARG A 303 6.15 -2.88 -29.24
CA ARG A 303 5.17 -4.00 -29.37
C ARG A 303 3.65 -3.66 -29.24
N PRO A 304 2.76 -4.38 -29.98
CA PRO A 304 1.42 -3.90 -30.32
C PRO A 304 0.30 -4.10 -29.28
N TRP A 305 0.61 -4.38 -28.00
CA TRP A 305 -0.40 -4.91 -27.05
C TRP A 305 -0.82 -3.93 -25.94
N SER A 306 -0.36 -2.68 -25.94
CA SER A 306 -0.89 -1.65 -25.06
C SER A 306 -2.03 -0.90 -25.76
N ARG A 307 -3.29 -1.18 -25.37
CA ARG A 307 -4.44 -0.36 -25.76
C ARG A 307 -4.56 0.82 -24.78
N PRO A 308 -4.30 2.08 -25.19
CA PRO A 308 -4.61 3.23 -24.36
C PRO A 308 -6.12 3.45 -24.31
N ILE A 309 -6.69 3.63 -23.12
CA ILE A 309 -8.11 3.95 -22.92
C ILE A 309 -8.24 5.25 -22.13
N TRP A 310 -9.20 6.04 -22.56
CA TRP A 310 -9.45 7.43 -22.21
C TRP A 310 -10.20 7.56 -20.88
N SER A 311 -9.79 8.51 -20.04
CA SER A 311 -10.63 9.10 -19.01
C SER A 311 -10.36 10.60 -19.02
N THR A 312 -11.36 11.36 -19.45
CA THR A 312 -11.40 12.83 -19.26
C THR A 312 -11.91 13.09 -17.85
N ALA A 313 -11.05 13.61 -16.99
CA ALA A 313 -11.44 14.31 -15.77
C ALA A 313 -11.51 15.81 -16.06
#